data_AF-A0AAD7JBV6-F1
#
_entry.id   AF-A0AAD7JBV6-F1
#
_cell.length_a   1.000
_cell.length_b   1.000
_cell.length_c   1.000
_cell.angle_alpha   90.00
_cell.angle_beta   90.00
_cell.angle_gamma   90.00
#
_symmetry.space_group_name_H-M   'P 1'
#
loop_
_entity.id
_entity.type
_entity.pdbx_description
1 polymer ?
#
loop_
_entity_poly.entity_id
_entity_poly.type
_entity_poly.pdbx_seq_one_letter_code
_entity_poly.pdbx_strand_id
1 'polypeptide(L)'
;MEDDLGCHFDSLKAALVRLESKYGWESENRGKLPIKGRPAQIHSWIKGGRGSKTKAPPCINDVDEYSKEWATWWDSMQPEWHTRGADGYWEVGGERGGTEEWGALEAPGPNGCLSVVGSLYFWGRVSSQSAAVREAWERGVQDVVWMLEGIDASIEVPVRKKGRREFSL
;
A
#
# COMPACT_ATOMS: atom_id res chain seq x y z
N MET A 1 -0.50 0.02 -23.46
CA MET A 1 0.45 1.09 -23.12
C MET A 1 0.44 1.13 -21.61
N GLU A 2 1.46 0.58 -20.96
CA GLU A 2 1.59 0.66 -19.51
C GLU A 2 1.99 2.10 -19.20
N ASP A 3 1.25 2.78 -18.33
CA ASP A 3 1.57 4.16 -17.96
C ASP A 3 2.88 4.14 -17.16
N ASP A 4 3.95 4.71 -17.71
CA ASP A 4 5.23 4.87 -17.00
C ASP A 4 5.08 5.98 -15.97
N LEU A 5 4.98 5.59 -14.69
CA LEU A 5 4.87 6.51 -13.54
C LEU A 5 6.24 6.79 -12.88
N GLY A 6 7.31 6.22 -13.43
CA GLY A 6 8.68 6.36 -12.95
C GLY A 6 9.11 5.30 -11.92
N CYS A 7 10.41 5.28 -11.64
CA CYS A 7 11.09 4.25 -10.84
C CYS A 7 10.52 4.06 -9.42
N HIS A 8 10.05 5.13 -8.76
CA HIS A 8 9.45 5.02 -7.43
C HIS A 8 8.19 4.15 -7.43
N PHE A 9 7.37 4.25 -8.47
CA PHE A 9 6.17 3.42 -8.60
C PHE A 9 6.54 1.96 -8.96
N ASP A 10 7.62 1.75 -9.71
CA ASP A 10 8.15 0.40 -9.93
C ASP A 10 8.66 -0.24 -8.63
N SER A 11 9.35 0.52 -7.79
CA SER A 11 9.73 0.08 -6.44
C SER A 11 8.51 -0.29 -5.59
N LEU A 12 7.42 0.48 -5.69
CA LEU A 12 6.16 0.18 -5.00
C LEU A 12 5.52 -1.14 -5.47
N LYS A 13 5.44 -1.35 -6.79
CA LYS A 13 4.97 -2.64 -7.35
C LYS A 13 5.83 -3.80 -6.83
N ALA A 14 7.15 -3.63 -6.84
CA ALA A 14 8.08 -4.67 -6.39
C ALA A 14 7.93 -4.95 -4.89
N ALA A 15 7.76 -3.92 -4.05
CA ALA A 15 7.54 -4.07 -2.61
C ALA A 15 6.24 -4.83 -2.31
N LEU A 16 5.13 -4.49 -2.99
CA LEU A 16 3.87 -5.19 -2.84
C LEU A 16 3.99 -6.68 -3.23
N VAL A 17 4.64 -6.98 -4.37
CA VAL A 17 4.83 -8.37 -4.82
C VAL A 17 5.64 -9.19 -3.82
N ARG A 18 6.70 -8.61 -3.23
CA ARG A 18 7.50 -9.29 -2.20
C ARG A 18 6.66 -9.61 -0.96
N LEU A 19 5.92 -8.62 -0.48
CA LEU A 19 5.07 -8.76 0.70
C LEU A 19 3.99 -9.83 0.49
N GLU A 20 3.23 -9.77 -0.61
CA GLU A 20 2.18 -10.75 -0.92
C GLU A 20 2.76 -12.16 -1.14
N SER A 21 3.98 -12.25 -1.69
CA SER A 21 4.70 -13.53 -1.79
C SER A 21 5.02 -14.13 -0.42
N LYS A 22 5.40 -13.31 0.58
CA LYS A 22 5.61 -13.77 1.96
C LYS A 22 4.31 -14.22 2.63
N TYR A 23 3.20 -13.57 2.31
CA TYR A 23 1.87 -14.01 2.72
C TYR A 23 1.37 -15.25 1.97
N GLY A 24 2.15 -15.80 1.03
CA GLY A 24 1.75 -16.98 0.26
C GLY A 24 0.55 -16.71 -0.65
N TRP A 25 0.30 -15.44 -1.01
CA TRP A 25 -0.87 -14.99 -1.76
C TRP A 25 -2.20 -15.32 -1.07
N GLU A 26 -2.17 -15.52 0.25
CA GLU A 26 -3.37 -15.79 1.03
C GLU A 26 -4.29 -14.58 1.04
N SER A 27 -5.58 -14.84 0.85
CA SER A 27 -6.64 -13.82 0.91
C SER A 27 -7.59 -14.02 2.09
N GLU A 28 -7.29 -15.01 2.94
CA GLU A 28 -8.12 -15.36 4.09
C GLU A 28 -8.00 -14.30 5.17
N ASN A 29 -9.09 -13.56 5.42
CA ASN A 29 -9.53 -12.86 6.64
C ASN A 29 -8.54 -12.25 7.66
N ARG A 30 -7.25 -12.13 7.38
CA ARG A 30 -6.22 -11.56 8.28
C ARG A 30 -6.27 -10.02 8.34
N GLY A 31 -7.45 -9.41 8.16
CA GLY A 31 -7.64 -7.96 8.26
C GLY A 31 -8.23 -7.32 7.01
N LYS A 32 -8.74 -6.10 7.18
CA LYS A 32 -9.28 -5.26 6.11
C LYS A 32 -8.87 -3.82 6.37
N LEU A 33 -8.38 -3.14 5.34
CA LEU A 33 -8.12 -1.71 5.46
C LEU A 33 -9.40 -0.93 5.78
N PRO A 34 -9.32 0.15 6.55
CA PRO A 34 -10.46 0.97 6.90
C PRO A 34 -11.20 1.46 5.65
N ILE A 35 -12.53 1.43 5.73
CA ILE A 35 -13.42 1.95 4.69
C ILE A 35 -13.67 3.44 4.93
N LYS A 36 -13.71 3.87 6.20
CA LYS A 36 -13.92 5.26 6.59
C LYS A 36 -12.77 6.12 6.06
N GLY A 37 -13.09 7.27 5.48
CA GLY A 37 -12.10 8.21 4.93
C GLY A 37 -11.55 7.83 3.55
N ARG A 38 -11.84 6.62 3.04
CA ARG A 38 -11.39 6.19 1.71
C ARG A 38 -11.97 7.10 0.61
N PRO A 39 -11.14 7.57 -0.35
CA PRO A 39 -11.64 8.34 -1.48
C PRO A 39 -12.75 7.60 -2.24
N ALA A 40 -13.80 8.33 -2.63
CA ALA A 40 -15.01 7.75 -3.23
C ALA A 40 -14.74 6.96 -4.52
N GLN A 41 -13.74 7.39 -5.27
CA GLN A 41 -13.22 6.77 -6.49
C GLN A 41 -12.71 5.35 -6.20
N ILE A 42 -11.97 5.18 -5.10
CA ILE A 42 -11.40 3.90 -4.68
C ILE A 42 -12.48 3.01 -4.09
N HIS A 43 -13.40 3.58 -3.31
CA HIS A 43 -14.57 2.86 -2.83
C HIS A 43 -15.37 2.24 -3.99
N SER A 44 -15.70 3.05 -5.00
CA SER A 44 -16.46 2.63 -6.17
C SER A 44 -15.70 1.59 -7.00
N TRP A 45 -14.40 1.78 -7.19
CA TRP A 45 -13.55 0.82 -7.90
C TRP A 45 -13.52 -0.56 -7.24
N ILE A 46 -13.32 -0.60 -5.92
CA ILE A 46 -13.31 -1.86 -5.16
C ILE A 46 -14.70 -2.53 -5.22
N LYS A 47 -15.77 -1.77 -4.98
CA LYS A 47 -17.16 -2.26 -5.05
C LYS A 47 -17.51 -2.79 -6.46
N GLY A 48 -16.96 -2.18 -7.50
CA GLY A 48 -17.11 -2.58 -8.89
C GLY A 48 -16.27 -3.81 -9.30
N GLY A 49 -15.60 -4.48 -8.36
CA GLY A 49 -14.74 -5.63 -8.64
C GLY A 49 -13.40 -5.23 -9.26
N ARG A 50 -12.87 -4.07 -8.88
CA ARG A 50 -11.55 -3.56 -9.27
C ARG A 50 -11.37 -3.44 -10.79
N GLY A 51 -12.41 -2.99 -11.48
CA GLY A 51 -12.40 -2.79 -12.93
C GLY A 51 -12.66 -4.06 -13.74
N SER A 52 -13.11 -5.16 -13.14
CA SER A 52 -13.46 -6.40 -13.87
C SER A 52 -14.52 -6.19 -14.96
N LYS A 53 -15.41 -5.20 -14.79
CA LYS A 53 -16.49 -4.90 -15.73
C LYS A 53 -16.13 -3.89 -16.82
N THR A 54 -15.37 -2.84 -16.47
CA THR A 54 -15.12 -1.70 -17.37
C THR A 54 -13.67 -1.59 -17.83
N LYS A 55 -12.73 -2.23 -17.12
CA LYS A 55 -11.26 -2.08 -17.24
C LYS A 55 -10.74 -0.63 -17.19
N ALA A 56 -11.62 0.34 -16.95
CA ALA A 56 -11.29 1.75 -16.91
C ALA A 56 -10.88 2.14 -15.48
N PRO A 57 -9.82 2.96 -15.33
CA PRO A 57 -9.50 3.58 -14.04
C PRO A 57 -10.65 4.49 -13.59
N PRO A 58 -10.80 4.74 -12.28
CA PRO A 58 -11.68 5.79 -11.78
C PRO A 58 -11.27 7.15 -12.33
N CYS A 59 -12.27 8.01 -12.57
CA CYS A 59 -12.02 9.39 -12.96
C CYS A 59 -11.74 10.23 -11.69
N ILE A 60 -10.60 10.92 -11.68
CA ILE A 60 -10.22 11.89 -10.65
C ILE A 60 -10.30 13.28 -11.29
N ASN A 61 -11.38 14.00 -11.00
CA ASN A 61 -11.63 15.32 -11.58
C ASN A 61 -10.92 16.44 -10.81
N ASP A 62 -10.90 16.33 -9.47
CA ASP A 62 -10.19 17.25 -8.58
C ASP A 62 -9.06 16.47 -7.90
N VAL A 63 -7.83 16.71 -8.36
CA VAL A 63 -6.66 15.99 -7.85
C VAL A 63 -6.20 16.55 -6.51
N ASP A 64 -6.43 17.84 -6.25
CA ASP A 64 -6.09 18.47 -4.98
C ASP A 64 -6.98 17.93 -3.86
N GLU A 65 -8.30 17.84 -4.09
CA GLU A 65 -9.23 17.20 -3.16
C GLU A 65 -8.88 15.73 -2.96
N TYR A 66 -8.66 14.98 -4.05
CA TYR A 66 -8.28 13.57 -3.98
C TYR A 66 -7.01 13.36 -3.15
N SER A 67 -5.98 14.20 -3.33
CA SER A 67 -4.73 14.10 -2.58
C SER A 67 -4.95 14.24 -1.07
N LYS A 68 -5.81 15.16 -0.64
CA LYS A 68 -6.14 15.40 0.77
C LYS A 68 -6.94 14.25 1.37
N GLU A 69 -7.94 13.76 0.63
CA GLU A 69 -8.73 12.58 1.04
C GLU A 69 -7.83 11.35 1.15
N TRP A 70 -6.96 11.12 0.17
CA TRP A 70 -6.02 10.02 0.15
C TRP A 70 -5.08 10.08 1.34
N ALA A 71 -4.50 11.26 1.61
CA ALA A 71 -3.56 11.47 2.69
C ALA A 71 -4.23 11.24 4.06
N THR A 72 -5.47 11.72 4.23
CA THR A 72 -6.28 11.47 5.44
C THR A 72 -6.61 9.99 5.62
N TRP A 73 -6.95 9.30 4.54
CA TRP A 73 -7.23 7.87 4.56
C TRP A 73 -5.98 7.07 4.94
N TRP A 74 -4.84 7.42 4.35
CA TRP A 74 -3.57 6.77 4.63
C TRP A 74 -3.11 6.98 6.06
N ASP A 75 -3.23 8.20 6.61
CA ASP A 75 -2.96 8.50 8.02
C ASP A 75 -3.80 7.64 8.97
N SER A 76 -5.06 7.37 8.62
CA SER A 76 -5.96 6.54 9.45
C SER A 76 -5.54 5.07 9.57
N MET A 77 -4.60 4.62 8.73
CA MET A 77 -4.03 3.27 8.78
C MET A 77 -2.68 3.23 9.47
N GLN A 78 -2.04 4.38 9.62
CA GLN A 78 -0.69 4.43 10.15
C GLN A 78 -0.69 4.06 11.63
N PRO A 79 0.35 3.35 12.07
CA PRO A 79 0.56 3.14 13.49
C PRO A 79 0.95 4.44 14.19
N GLU A 80 0.76 4.50 15.51
CA GLU A 80 0.95 5.73 16.30
C GLU A 80 2.36 6.31 16.19
N TRP A 81 3.37 5.46 16.01
CA TRP A 81 4.76 5.86 15.86
C TRP A 81 5.07 6.48 14.49
N HIS A 82 4.22 6.28 13.49
CA HIS A 82 4.44 6.80 12.15
C HIS A 82 3.64 8.09 11.92
N THR A 83 4.35 9.21 11.90
CA THR A 83 3.75 10.55 11.86
C THR A 83 4.29 11.38 10.70
N ARG A 84 3.70 12.56 10.51
CA ARG A 84 4.17 13.53 9.52
C ARG A 84 5.14 14.52 10.14
N GLY A 85 6.16 14.88 9.39
CA GLY A 85 7.11 15.93 9.73
C GLY A 85 6.51 17.33 9.58
N ALA A 86 7.33 18.34 9.88
CA ALA A 86 6.93 19.75 9.82
C ALA A 86 6.58 20.24 8.41
N ASP A 87 7.05 19.55 7.37
CA ASP A 87 6.72 19.82 5.97
C ASP A 87 5.36 19.23 5.54
N GLY A 88 4.68 18.52 6.44
CA GLY A 88 3.37 17.92 6.20
C GLY A 88 3.42 16.58 5.46
N TYR A 89 4.62 16.03 5.23
CA TYR A 89 4.83 14.71 4.63
C TYR A 89 5.25 13.68 5.68
N TRP A 90 5.06 12.40 5.36
CA TRP A 90 5.44 11.30 6.24
C TRP A 90 6.96 11.19 6.39
N GLU A 91 7.42 10.87 7.60
CA GLU A 91 8.83 10.75 7.91
C GLU A 91 9.39 9.39 7.45
N VAL A 92 10.15 9.40 6.36
CA VAL A 92 10.80 8.20 5.80
C VAL A 92 12.27 8.13 6.24
N GLY A 93 12.73 6.95 6.64
CA GLY A 93 14.15 6.68 6.94
C GLY A 93 14.53 6.65 8.42
N GLY A 94 13.56 6.70 9.33
CA GLY A 94 13.76 6.49 10.76
C GLY A 94 13.72 5.01 11.20
N GLU A 95 13.70 4.79 12.52
CA GLU A 95 13.41 3.47 13.09
C GLU A 95 11.95 3.08 12.81
N ARG A 96 11.73 1.82 12.45
CA ARG A 96 10.40 1.24 12.25
C ARG A 96 9.93 0.61 13.55
N GLY A 97 8.64 0.72 13.86
CA GLY A 97 8.04 0.04 15.02
C GLY A 97 8.18 -1.48 14.98
N GLY A 98 7.99 -2.12 16.14
CA GLY A 98 8.11 -3.57 16.32
C GLY A 98 7.04 -4.37 15.55
N THR A 99 7.18 -5.70 15.53
CA THR A 99 6.26 -6.63 14.83
C THR A 99 4.80 -6.54 15.27
N GLU A 100 4.51 -6.05 16.49
CA GLU A 100 3.14 -5.94 17.00
C GLU A 100 2.49 -4.57 16.74
N GLU A 101 3.18 -3.69 15.98
CA GLU A 101 2.84 -2.26 15.91
C GLU A 101 2.48 -1.79 14.49
N TRP A 102 2.20 -2.66 13.51
CA TRP A 102 1.90 -2.24 12.12
C TRP A 102 0.43 -1.82 11.88
N GLY A 103 -0.39 -1.86 12.93
CA GLY A 103 -1.78 -1.37 12.91
C GLY A 103 -2.66 -2.11 11.90
N ALA A 104 -3.43 -1.36 11.09
CA ALA A 104 -4.35 -1.93 10.11
C ALA A 104 -3.66 -2.47 8.85
N LEU A 105 -2.34 -2.26 8.70
CA LEU A 105 -1.59 -2.58 7.48
C LEU A 105 -1.16 -4.05 7.38
N GLU A 106 -1.29 -4.83 8.46
CA GLU A 106 -1.10 -6.30 8.43
C GLU A 106 -2.26 -7.05 7.76
N ALA A 107 -2.80 -6.50 6.67
CA ALA A 107 -3.91 -7.09 5.93
C ALA A 107 -3.37 -7.68 4.61
N PRO A 108 -3.19 -9.01 4.49
CA PRO A 108 -2.78 -9.64 3.24
C PRO A 108 -3.90 -9.62 2.19
N GLY A 109 -3.50 -9.73 0.92
CA GLY A 109 -4.39 -9.97 -0.19
C GLY A 109 -5.19 -8.73 -0.65
N PRO A 110 -6.28 -8.93 -1.40
CA PRO A 110 -6.90 -7.87 -2.20
C PRO A 110 -7.58 -6.75 -1.40
N ASN A 111 -7.89 -7.00 -0.12
CA ASN A 111 -8.48 -6.02 0.79
C ASN A 111 -7.43 -5.30 1.66
N GLY A 112 -6.16 -5.63 1.43
CA GLY A 112 -4.98 -5.02 2.02
C GLY A 112 -4.37 -3.91 1.15
N CYS A 113 -3.04 -3.83 1.20
CA CYS A 113 -2.23 -2.81 0.54
C CYS A 113 -2.39 -2.73 -0.98
N LEU A 114 -2.91 -3.77 -1.65
CA LEU A 114 -3.28 -3.71 -3.07
C LEU A 114 -4.21 -2.52 -3.37
N SER A 115 -5.14 -2.22 -2.47
CA SER A 115 -6.08 -1.10 -2.65
C SER A 115 -5.37 0.26 -2.57
N VAL A 116 -4.34 0.36 -1.73
CA VAL A 116 -3.50 1.56 -1.59
C VAL A 116 -2.63 1.73 -2.84
N VAL A 117 -1.96 0.67 -3.30
CA VAL A 117 -1.16 0.71 -4.53
C VAL A 117 -2.02 1.06 -5.76
N GLY A 118 -3.23 0.49 -5.87
CA GLY A 118 -4.18 0.84 -6.92
C GLY A 118 -4.60 2.32 -6.87
N SER A 119 -4.81 2.86 -5.66
CA SER A 119 -5.15 4.27 -5.50
C SER A 119 -4.01 5.23 -5.87
N LEU A 120 -2.76 4.86 -5.60
CA LEU A 120 -1.57 5.60 -6.03
C LEU A 120 -1.35 5.51 -7.53
N TYR A 121 -1.67 4.37 -8.17
CA TYR A 121 -1.65 4.27 -9.63
C TYR A 121 -2.61 5.28 -10.28
N PHE A 122 -3.86 5.35 -9.80
CA PHE A 122 -4.84 6.30 -10.36
C PHE A 122 -4.44 7.75 -10.15
N TRP A 123 -3.93 8.08 -8.95
CA TRP A 123 -3.42 9.41 -8.67
C TRP A 123 -2.22 9.77 -9.55
N GLY A 124 -1.28 8.84 -9.73
CA GLY A 124 -0.06 9.06 -10.51
C GLY A 124 -0.35 9.46 -11.94
N ARG A 125 -1.37 8.84 -12.55
CA ARG A 125 -1.80 9.14 -13.92
C ARG A 125 -2.31 10.56 -14.14
N VAL A 126 -2.80 11.20 -13.08
CA VAL A 126 -3.33 12.57 -13.13
C VAL A 126 -2.41 13.56 -12.39
N SER A 127 -1.29 13.09 -11.84
CA SER A 127 -0.40 13.88 -10.99
C SER A 127 0.45 14.91 -11.72
N SER A 128 0.62 14.76 -13.05
CA SER A 128 1.40 15.68 -13.89
C SER A 128 0.71 17.04 -14.13
N GLN A 129 -0.49 17.25 -13.59
CA GLN A 129 -1.23 18.50 -13.71
C GLN A 129 -0.58 19.67 -12.95
N SER A 130 0.16 19.39 -11.87
CA SER A 130 0.94 20.42 -11.16
C SER A 130 2.15 19.81 -10.46
N ALA A 131 3.20 20.62 -10.26
CA ALA A 131 4.41 20.18 -9.55
C ALA A 131 4.12 19.81 -8.09
N ALA A 132 3.26 20.57 -7.42
CA ALA A 132 2.87 20.30 -6.02
C ALA A 132 2.10 18.99 -5.88
N VAL A 133 1.17 18.71 -6.80
CA VAL A 133 0.44 17.44 -6.82
C VAL A 133 1.37 16.28 -7.12
N ARG A 134 2.32 16.48 -8.05
CA ARG A 134 3.34 15.47 -8.36
C ARG A 134 4.21 15.16 -7.16
N GLU A 135 4.71 16.18 -6.46
CA GLU A 135 5.50 16.01 -5.25
C GLU A 135 4.71 15.28 -4.16
N ALA A 136 3.46 15.69 -3.92
CA ALA A 136 2.61 15.02 -2.94
C ALA A 136 2.37 13.54 -3.27
N TRP A 137 2.18 13.22 -4.55
CA TRP A 137 2.08 11.84 -5.00
C TRP A 137 3.40 11.07 -4.79
N GLU A 138 4.55 11.66 -5.14
CA GLU A 138 5.86 11.02 -4.94
C GLU A 138 6.15 10.75 -3.47
N ARG A 139 5.81 11.68 -2.58
CA ARG A 139 5.92 11.51 -1.13
C ARG A 139 5.03 10.38 -0.62
N GLY A 140 3.79 10.30 -1.11
CA GLY A 140 2.89 9.18 -0.79
C GLY A 140 3.43 7.84 -1.30
N VAL A 141 4.02 7.79 -2.50
CA VAL A 141 4.64 6.55 -3.03
C VAL A 141 5.84 6.12 -2.19
N GLN A 142 6.76 7.04 -1.89
CA GLN A 142 7.94 6.76 -1.07
C GLN A 142 7.56 6.23 0.31
N ASP A 143 6.55 6.84 0.91
CA ASP A 143 6.06 6.44 2.21
C ASP A 143 5.46 5.02 2.20
N VAL A 144 4.57 4.73 1.24
CA VAL A 144 3.98 3.38 1.13
C VAL A 144 5.06 2.34 0.83
N VAL A 145 6.05 2.64 -0.01
CA VAL A 145 7.21 1.74 -0.22
C VAL A 145 7.89 1.43 1.11
N TRP A 146 8.21 2.47 1.88
CA TRP A 146 8.90 2.32 3.14
C TRP A 146 8.09 1.50 4.17
N MET A 147 6.78 1.72 4.24
CA MET A 147 5.88 0.94 5.10
C MET A 147 5.79 -0.53 4.66
N LEU A 148 5.62 -0.81 3.36
CA LEU A 148 5.55 -2.19 2.86
C LEU A 148 6.85 -2.96 3.10
N GLU A 149 8.01 -2.31 2.93
CA GLU A 149 9.31 -2.92 3.24
C GLU A 149 9.50 -3.17 4.73
N GLY A 150 8.88 -2.34 5.58
CA GLY A 150 8.88 -2.53 7.03
C GLY A 150 8.11 -3.76 7.44
N ILE A 151 6.87 -3.88 6.95
CA ILE A 151 6.02 -5.05 7.19
C ILE A 151 6.68 -6.30 6.60
N ASP A 152 7.25 -6.22 5.39
CA ASP A 152 7.96 -7.34 4.78
C ASP A 152 9.10 -7.83 5.69
N ALA A 153 9.90 -6.91 6.23
CA ALA A 153 11.01 -7.24 7.13
C ALA A 153 10.55 -7.79 8.49
N SER A 154 9.34 -7.41 8.96
CA SER A 154 8.80 -7.85 10.25
C SER A 154 8.18 -9.25 10.21
N ILE A 155 7.76 -9.73 9.03
CA ILE A 155 7.23 -11.10 8.88
C ILE A 155 8.36 -12.12 9.09
N GLU A 156 8.32 -12.82 10.22
CA GLU A 156 9.20 -13.97 10.46
C GLU A 156 8.98 -15.04 9.39
N VAL A 157 10.05 -15.41 8.68
CA VAL A 157 10.00 -16.55 7.76
C VAL A 157 9.93 -17.82 8.61
N PRO A 158 8.89 -18.66 8.50
CA PRO A 158 8.86 -19.90 9.25
C PRO A 158 10.04 -20.77 8.81
N VAL A 159 10.97 -21.04 9.73
CA VAL A 159 12.04 -22.00 9.50
C VAL A 159 11.38 -23.34 9.21
N ARG A 160 11.44 -23.79 7.95
CA ARG A 160 11.01 -25.15 7.58
C ARG A 160 11.82 -26.13 8.43
N LYS A 161 11.18 -26.73 9.44
CA LYS A 161 11.78 -27.84 10.18
C LYS A 161 12.06 -28.95 9.16
N LYS A 162 13.33 -29.16 8.84
CA LYS A 162 13.78 -30.29 8.00
C LYS A 162 13.35 -31.56 8.73
N GLY A 163 12.26 -32.17 8.29
CA GLY A 163 11.74 -33.41 8.86
C GLY A 163 12.87 -34.44 8.89
N ARG A 164 13.32 -34.78 10.10
CA ARG A 164 14.25 -35.88 10.32
C ARG A 164 13.48 -37.17 9.97
N ARG A 165 13.68 -37.69 8.75
CA ARG A 165 13.29 -39.07 8.46
C ARG A 165 14.26 -39.95 9.22
N GLU A 166 13.84 -40.41 10.38
CA GLU A 166 14.47 -41.57 11.02
C GLU A 166 14.09 -42.78 10.19
N PHE A 167 15.06 -43.27 9.42
CA PHE A 167 15.02 -44.62 8.86
C PHE A 167 15.42 -45.56 10.00
N SER A 168 14.45 -46.27 10.57
CA SER A 168 14.73 -47.46 11.37
C SER A 168 15.10 -48.59 10.42
N LEU A 169 16.22 -49.25 10.76
CA LEU A 169 16.81 -50.42 10.11
C LEU A 169 15.88 -51.64 10.14
#